data_AF-E8LJD4-F1
#
_entry.id   AF-E8LJD4-F1
#
_cell.length_a   1.000
_cell.length_b   1.000
_cell.length_c   1.000
_cell.angle_alpha   90.00
_cell.angle_beta   90.00
_cell.angle_gamma   90.00
#
_symmetry.space_group_name_H-M   'P 1'
#
loop_
_entity.id
_entity.type
_entity.pdbx_description
1 polymer ?
#
loop_
_entity_poly.entity_id
_entity_poly.type
_entity_poly.pdbx_seq_one_letter_code
_entity_poly.pdbx_strand_id
1 'polypeptide(L)'
;MLLTLPIMIGIIPLGIIFGAQAVQAGFEPLAAIFMPAINFAGGSEFAVIPLWSITPPILLIILTTFLINSRHLVMGAALAPYLEGQPFYRVALIYFFMCDETWALTLQEMAHLEEKGKNKPLLNPGFYFGIGVTLWASWVLSCSLGVLLGSVSGDLSIYGFNMAMPATFIALSAAMWPLKRHKKDYAKLLPILASAAVSALVSLKLGSAYSVGLGVLAGIVTAFIQASKK
;
A
#
# COMPACT_ATOMS: atom_id res chain seq x y z
N MET A 1 1.56 11.95 15.73
CA MET A 1 2.05 13.05 14.87
C MET A 1 3.56 13.04 14.69
N LEU A 2 4.42 13.13 15.72
CA LEU A 2 5.88 13.13 15.50
C LEU A 2 6.42 11.84 14.86
N LEU A 3 5.84 10.68 15.19
CA LEU A 3 6.21 9.38 14.61
C LEU A 3 5.92 9.25 13.11
N THR A 4 4.98 10.04 12.57
CA THR A 4 4.60 9.97 11.16
C THR A 4 5.39 10.92 10.28
N LEU A 5 6.20 11.84 10.85
CA LEU A 5 6.96 12.83 10.09
C LEU A 5 7.88 12.19 9.02
N PRO A 6 8.66 11.14 9.32
CA PRO A 6 9.51 10.52 8.29
C PRO A 6 8.70 9.90 7.15
N ILE A 7 7.52 9.35 7.46
CA ILE A 7 6.61 8.74 6.49
C ILE A 7 5.99 9.83 5.59
N MET A 8 5.60 10.96 6.18
CA MET A 8 5.01 12.08 5.45
C MET A 8 5.94 12.68 4.39
N ILE A 9 7.27 12.63 4.62
CA ILE A 9 8.28 13.06 3.63
C ILE A 9 8.17 12.22 2.35
N GLY A 10 7.79 10.95 2.44
CA GLY A 10 7.53 10.10 1.27
C GLY A 10 6.12 10.27 0.69
N ILE A 11 5.09 10.27 1.55
CA ILE A 11 3.67 10.30 1.14
C ILE A 11 3.31 11.60 0.41
N ILE A 12 3.84 12.75 0.83
CA ILE A 12 3.46 14.04 0.24
C ILE A 12 3.88 14.14 -1.24
N PRO A 13 5.15 13.93 -1.62
CA PRO A 13 5.54 13.89 -3.03
C PRO A 13 4.75 12.85 -3.83
N LEU A 14 4.54 11.65 -3.26
CA LEU A 14 3.78 10.58 -3.93
C LEU A 14 2.35 10.99 -4.25
N GLY A 15 1.64 11.62 -3.32
CA GLY A 15 0.27 12.06 -3.59
C GLY A 15 0.23 13.17 -4.63
N ILE A 16 1.18 14.12 -4.60
CA ILE A 16 1.27 15.16 -5.64
C ILE A 16 1.46 14.52 -7.03
N ILE A 17 2.35 13.54 -7.12
CA ILE A 17 2.60 12.78 -8.35
C ILE A 17 1.34 12.05 -8.81
N PHE A 18 0.64 11.37 -7.89
CA PHE A 18 -0.61 10.68 -8.18
C PHE A 18 -1.63 11.64 -8.79
N GLY A 19 -1.93 12.74 -8.09
CA GLY A 19 -2.97 13.68 -8.50
C GLY A 19 -2.68 14.28 -9.87
N ALA A 20 -1.42 14.61 -10.13
CA ALA A 20 -1.01 15.17 -11.41
C ALA A 20 -1.07 14.14 -12.56
N GLN A 21 -0.70 12.89 -12.31
CA GLN A 21 -0.81 11.82 -13.30
C GLN A 21 -2.26 11.44 -13.57
N ALA A 22 -3.14 11.46 -12.56
CA ALA A 22 -4.56 11.18 -12.74
C ALA A 22 -5.20 12.17 -13.72
N VAL A 23 -5.01 13.47 -13.55
CA VAL A 23 -5.56 14.45 -14.50
C VAL A 23 -4.95 14.33 -15.91
N GLN A 24 -3.65 14.02 -16.02
CA GLN A 24 -2.99 13.79 -17.31
C GLN A 24 -3.51 12.52 -18.02
N ALA A 25 -3.88 11.49 -17.26
CA ALA A 25 -4.53 10.28 -17.79
C ALA A 25 -6.02 10.50 -18.16
N GLY A 26 -6.54 11.72 -18.01
CA GLY A 26 -7.91 12.07 -18.41
C GLY A 26 -8.96 11.79 -17.33
N PHE A 27 -8.57 11.63 -16.06
CA PHE A 27 -9.54 11.62 -14.97
C PHE A 27 -10.16 13.01 -14.79
N GLU A 28 -11.45 13.04 -14.46
CA GLU A 28 -12.08 14.25 -13.96
C GLU A 28 -11.38 14.69 -12.66
N PRO A 29 -11.06 16.00 -12.48
CA PRO A 29 -10.37 16.49 -11.29
C PRO A 29 -11.05 16.09 -9.96
N LEU A 30 -12.38 16.13 -9.90
CA LEU A 30 -13.11 15.69 -8.71
C LEU A 30 -12.97 14.20 -8.46
N ALA A 31 -13.06 13.36 -9.50
CA ALA A 31 -12.84 11.92 -9.38
C ALA A 31 -11.41 11.59 -8.90
N ALA A 32 -10.41 12.33 -9.38
CA ALA A 32 -9.01 12.20 -8.95
C ALA A 32 -8.77 12.60 -7.48
N ILE A 33 -9.64 13.44 -6.88
CA ILE A 33 -9.59 13.81 -5.46
C ILE A 33 -10.36 12.81 -4.59
N PHE A 34 -11.56 12.41 -5.01
CA PHE A 34 -12.40 11.51 -4.23
C PHE A 34 -11.90 10.07 -4.21
N MET A 35 -11.26 9.61 -5.28
CA MET A 35 -10.69 8.27 -5.36
C MET A 35 -9.72 7.98 -4.19
N PRO A 36 -8.64 8.76 -3.97
CA PRO A 36 -7.73 8.52 -2.84
C PRO A 36 -8.38 8.76 -1.47
N ALA A 37 -9.42 9.60 -1.38
CA ALA A 37 -10.14 9.83 -0.13
C ALA A 37 -10.98 8.64 0.32
N ILE A 38 -11.58 7.90 -0.63
CA ILE A 38 -12.47 6.76 -0.36
C ILE A 38 -11.69 5.44 -0.35
N ASN A 39 -10.79 5.24 -1.31
CA ASN A 39 -10.06 3.99 -1.46
C ASN A 39 -8.88 3.90 -0.47
N PHE A 40 -8.18 5.02 -0.25
CA PHE A 40 -7.04 5.15 0.67
C PHE A 40 -6.05 3.96 0.62
N ALA A 41 -5.75 3.49 -0.60
CA ALA A 41 -4.98 2.27 -0.77
C ALA A 41 -3.62 2.51 -1.44
N GLY A 42 -3.42 3.67 -2.10
CA GLY A 42 -2.20 4.10 -2.80
C GLY A 42 -1.80 3.20 -3.97
N GLY A 43 -1.42 1.96 -3.67
CA GLY A 43 -1.09 0.86 -4.59
C GLY A 43 -2.04 0.73 -5.76
N SER A 44 -3.31 0.45 -5.47
CA SER A 44 -4.32 0.24 -6.51
C SER A 44 -4.63 1.53 -7.26
N GLU A 45 -4.56 2.69 -6.62
CA GLU A 45 -4.85 3.99 -7.23
C GLU A 45 -3.86 4.27 -8.38
N PHE A 46 -2.56 4.08 -8.13
CA PHE A 46 -1.55 4.19 -9.18
C PHE A 46 -1.66 3.11 -10.26
N ALA A 47 -2.10 1.90 -9.91
CA ALA A 47 -2.26 0.82 -10.89
C ALA A 47 -3.40 1.07 -11.88
N VAL A 48 -4.42 1.86 -11.49
CA VAL A 48 -5.54 2.20 -12.37
C VAL A 48 -5.17 3.29 -13.38
N ILE A 49 -4.27 4.23 -13.04
CA ILE A 49 -3.85 5.32 -13.94
C ILE A 49 -3.49 4.84 -15.36
N PRO A 50 -2.56 3.89 -15.56
CA PRO A 50 -2.18 3.43 -16.90
C PRO A 50 -3.25 2.58 -17.59
N LEU A 51 -4.26 2.10 -16.85
CA LEU A 51 -5.39 1.35 -17.41
C LEU A 51 -6.55 2.28 -17.82
N TRP A 52 -6.52 3.54 -17.39
CA TRP A 52 -7.56 4.50 -17.69
C TRP A 52 -7.44 5.00 -19.14
N SER A 53 -8.51 4.85 -19.91
CA SER A 53 -8.57 5.21 -21.33
C SER A 53 -10.00 5.57 -21.73
N ILE A 54 -10.21 5.98 -22.98
CA ILE A 54 -11.55 6.31 -23.51
C ILE A 54 -12.53 5.14 -23.34
N THR A 55 -12.05 3.90 -23.50
CA THR A 55 -12.82 2.68 -23.25
C THR A 55 -12.08 1.83 -22.23
N PRO A 56 -12.23 2.16 -20.93
CA PRO A 56 -11.43 1.52 -19.90
C PRO A 56 -11.82 0.03 -19.78
N PRO A 57 -10.86 -0.88 -19.67
CA PRO A 57 -11.13 -2.30 -19.45
C PRO A 57 -11.59 -2.52 -18.00
N ILE A 58 -12.87 -2.21 -17.73
CA ILE A 58 -13.45 -2.18 -16.37
C ILE A 58 -13.18 -3.46 -15.58
N LEU A 59 -13.33 -4.64 -16.21
CA LEU A 59 -13.07 -5.91 -15.54
C LEU A 59 -11.61 -6.05 -15.12
N LEU A 60 -10.66 -5.63 -15.95
CA LEU A 60 -9.24 -5.65 -15.62
C LEU A 60 -8.90 -4.69 -14.48
N ILE A 61 -9.51 -3.49 -14.48
CA ILE A 61 -9.36 -2.51 -13.39
C ILE A 61 -9.87 -3.10 -12.08
N ILE A 62 -11.08 -3.68 -12.07
CA ILE A 62 -11.66 -4.31 -10.88
C ILE A 62 -10.76 -5.43 -10.36
N LEU A 63 -10.32 -6.34 -11.24
CA LEU A 63 -9.48 -7.47 -10.85
C LEU A 63 -8.10 -7.02 -10.36
N THR A 64 -7.49 -6.03 -11.00
CA THR A 64 -6.19 -5.45 -10.59
C THR A 64 -6.31 -4.78 -9.23
N THR A 65 -7.31 -3.93 -9.05
CA THR A 65 -7.57 -3.26 -7.77
C THR A 65 -7.86 -4.25 -6.67
N PHE A 66 -8.73 -5.25 -6.92
CA PHE A 66 -9.03 -6.30 -5.94
C PHE A 66 -7.78 -7.09 -5.56
N LEU A 67 -6.97 -7.48 -6.54
CA LEU A 67 -5.77 -8.26 -6.30
C LEU A 67 -4.70 -7.48 -5.51
N ILE A 68 -4.51 -6.19 -5.83
CA ILE A 68 -3.58 -5.34 -5.07
C ILE A 68 -4.12 -5.11 -3.64
N ASN A 69 -5.42 -4.83 -3.52
CA ASN A 69 -6.04 -4.54 -2.24
C ASN A 69 -6.25 -5.79 -1.37
N SER A 70 -6.15 -7.01 -1.91
CA SER A 70 -6.30 -8.25 -1.13
C SER A 70 -5.30 -8.34 0.03
N ARG A 71 -4.19 -7.59 -0.02
CA ARG A 71 -3.26 -7.40 1.11
C ARG A 71 -3.95 -6.91 2.38
N HIS A 72 -5.00 -6.07 2.26
CA HIS A 72 -5.79 -5.59 3.39
C HIS A 72 -6.54 -6.72 4.10
N LEU A 73 -6.88 -7.82 3.41
CA LEU A 73 -7.48 -8.98 4.04
C LEU A 73 -6.48 -9.67 4.98
N VAL A 74 -5.25 -9.86 4.53
CA VAL A 74 -4.18 -10.48 5.32
C VAL A 74 -3.77 -9.57 6.48
N MET A 75 -3.60 -8.28 6.21
CA MET A 75 -3.29 -7.27 7.23
C MET A 75 -4.41 -7.17 8.27
N GLY A 76 -5.66 -7.19 7.81
CA GLY A 76 -6.84 -7.13 8.67
C GLY A 76 -7.00 -8.37 9.54
N ALA A 77 -6.68 -9.56 9.01
CA ALA A 77 -6.62 -10.79 9.77
C ALA A 77 -5.52 -10.76 10.84
N ALA A 78 -4.36 -10.16 10.54
CA ALA A 78 -3.29 -9.97 11.51
C ALA A 78 -3.65 -8.97 12.62
N LEU A 79 -4.51 -7.99 12.35
CA LEU A 79 -5.01 -7.04 13.37
C LEU A 79 -6.18 -7.59 14.18
N ALA A 80 -6.94 -8.55 13.66
CA ALA A 80 -8.17 -9.05 14.27
C ALA A 80 -8.02 -9.48 15.75
N PRO A 81 -6.94 -10.17 16.18
CA PRO A 81 -6.76 -10.54 17.59
C PRO A 81 -6.66 -9.33 18.54
N TYR A 82 -6.16 -8.19 18.06
CA TYR A 82 -5.98 -6.97 18.84
C TYR A 82 -7.25 -6.11 18.94
N LEU A 83 -8.32 -6.50 18.24
CA LEU A 83 -9.60 -5.80 18.15
C LEU A 83 -10.73 -6.47 18.95
N GLU A 84 -10.41 -7.54 19.68
CA GLU A 84 -11.38 -8.31 20.46
C GLU A 84 -12.16 -7.40 21.44
N GLY A 85 -13.48 -7.51 21.44
CA GLY A 85 -14.37 -6.73 22.31
C GLY A 85 -14.64 -5.29 21.88
N GLN A 86 -14.12 -4.82 20.73
CA GLN A 86 -14.41 -3.48 20.21
C GLN A 86 -15.78 -3.42 19.49
N PRO A 87 -16.50 -2.28 19.56
CA PRO A 87 -17.77 -2.13 18.87
C PRO A 87 -17.58 -2.04 17.35
N PHE A 88 -18.56 -2.53 16.58
CA PHE A 88 -18.50 -2.63 15.12
C PHE A 88 -18.08 -1.33 14.42
N TYR A 89 -18.65 -0.18 14.82
CA TYR A 89 -18.33 1.10 14.20
C TYR A 89 -16.84 1.47 14.36
N ARG A 90 -16.21 1.11 15.48
CA ARG A 90 -14.80 1.37 15.73
C ARG A 90 -13.92 0.43 14.91
N VAL A 91 -14.30 -0.84 14.80
CA VAL A 91 -13.63 -1.82 13.94
C VAL A 91 -13.70 -1.40 12.47
N ALA A 92 -14.86 -0.93 12.01
CA ALA A 92 -15.03 -0.42 10.65
C ALA A 92 -14.13 0.80 10.38
N LEU A 93 -14.05 1.76 11.31
CA LEU A 93 -13.16 2.92 11.17
C LEU A 93 -11.68 2.53 11.21
N ILE A 94 -11.30 1.55 12.04
CA ILE A 94 -9.94 1.02 12.06
C ILE A 94 -9.59 0.44 10.69
N TYR A 95 -10.45 -0.40 10.11
CA TYR A 95 -10.18 -0.96 8.79
C TYR A 95 -10.23 0.07 7.66
N PHE A 96 -11.02 1.14 7.77
CA PHE A 96 -11.02 2.25 6.81
C PHE A 96 -9.67 2.99 6.80
N PHE A 97 -9.12 3.31 7.98
CA PHE A 97 -7.83 4.00 8.09
C PHE A 97 -6.63 3.05 7.98
N MET A 98 -6.83 1.79 7.58
CA MET A 98 -5.76 0.81 7.48
C MET A 98 -4.99 0.97 6.18
N CYS A 99 -3.76 1.44 6.29
CA CYS A 99 -2.71 1.35 5.26
C CYS A 99 -1.48 0.59 5.80
N ASP A 100 -0.50 0.33 4.92
CA ASP A 100 0.69 -0.44 5.26
C ASP A 100 1.44 0.15 6.48
N GLU A 101 1.55 1.47 6.54
CA GLU A 101 2.27 2.19 7.60
C GLU A 101 1.52 2.15 8.93
N THR A 102 0.20 2.36 8.92
CA THR A 102 -0.62 2.23 10.14
C THR A 102 -0.56 0.82 10.71
N TRP A 103 -0.60 -0.18 9.82
CA TRP A 103 -0.52 -1.59 10.20
C TRP A 103 0.84 -1.93 10.80
N ALA A 104 1.94 -1.54 10.12
CA ALA A 104 3.30 -1.83 10.56
C ALA A 104 3.61 -1.17 11.92
N LEU A 105 3.28 0.12 12.08
CA LEU A 105 3.49 0.84 13.34
C LEU A 105 2.65 0.27 14.48
N THR A 106 1.41 -0.14 14.18
CA THR A 106 0.53 -0.73 15.19
C THR A 106 1.05 -2.08 15.65
N LEU A 107 1.47 -2.96 14.74
CA LEU A 107 2.05 -4.25 15.13
C LEU A 107 3.37 -4.09 15.88
N GLN A 108 4.20 -3.11 15.51
CA GLN A 108 5.42 -2.80 16.24
C GLN A 108 5.11 -2.37 17.69
N GLU A 109 4.10 -1.52 17.88
CA GLU A 109 3.66 -1.13 19.22
C GLU A 109 3.11 -2.33 20.00
N MET A 110 2.30 -3.19 19.37
CA MET A 110 1.76 -4.39 20.04
C MET A 110 2.89 -5.34 20.47
N ALA A 111 3.86 -5.62 19.60
CA ALA A 111 5.02 -6.45 19.92
C ALA A 111 5.83 -5.88 21.09
N HIS A 112 6.04 -4.57 21.12
CA HIS A 112 6.73 -3.89 22.22
C HIS A 112 5.98 -3.99 23.56
N LEU A 113 4.64 -3.95 23.52
CA LEU A 113 3.81 -4.15 24.71
C LEU A 113 3.87 -5.59 25.23
N GLU A 114 3.91 -6.58 24.32
CA GLU A 114 4.09 -8.00 24.67
C GLU A 114 5.46 -8.24 25.32
N GLU A 115 6.54 -7.67 24.77
CA GLU A 115 7.89 -7.74 25.35
C GLU A 115 7.97 -7.14 26.76
N LYS A 116 7.16 -6.11 27.04
CA LYS A 116 7.02 -5.49 28.37
C LYS A 116 6.13 -6.27 29.34
N GLY A 117 5.70 -7.48 28.98
CA GLY A 117 4.93 -8.36 29.84
C GLY A 117 3.42 -8.08 29.87
N LYS A 118 2.88 -7.27 28.95
CA LYS A 118 1.43 -7.17 28.79
C LYS A 118 0.92 -8.41 28.06
N ASN A 119 0.16 -9.24 28.77
CA ASN A 119 -0.49 -10.40 28.18
C ASN A 119 -1.68 -9.94 27.30
N LYS A 120 -1.67 -10.27 26.01
CA LYS A 120 -2.69 -9.90 25.01
C LYS A 120 -3.02 -8.38 24.99
N PRO A 121 -2.09 -7.52 24.54
CA PRO A 121 -2.38 -6.10 24.45
C PRO A 121 -3.56 -5.85 23.49
N LEU A 122 -4.46 -4.95 23.84
CA LEU A 122 -5.49 -4.46 22.92
C LEU A 122 -4.97 -3.25 22.15
N LEU A 123 -5.44 -3.10 20.91
CA LEU A 123 -5.11 -1.95 20.08
C LEU A 123 -5.53 -0.65 20.78
N ASN A 124 -4.61 0.31 20.88
CA ASN A 124 -4.88 1.64 21.39
C ASN A 124 -5.52 2.52 20.29
N PRO A 125 -6.82 2.88 20.40
CA PRO A 125 -7.49 3.62 19.33
C PRO A 125 -6.91 5.01 19.12
N GLY A 126 -6.46 5.69 20.18
CA GLY A 126 -5.88 7.04 20.07
C GLY A 126 -4.56 7.05 19.29
N PHE A 127 -3.72 6.03 19.52
CA PHE A 127 -2.50 5.83 18.75
C PHE A 127 -2.82 5.54 17.27
N TYR A 128 -3.72 4.58 17.03
CA TYR A 128 -4.10 4.15 15.69
C TYR A 128 -4.71 5.30 14.87
N PHE A 129 -5.75 5.96 15.38
CA PHE A 129 -6.42 7.06 14.68
C PHE A 129 -5.51 8.28 14.55
N GLY A 130 -4.64 8.54 15.52
CA GLY A 130 -3.65 9.61 15.42
C GLY A 130 -2.71 9.44 14.24
N ILE A 131 -2.31 8.19 13.93
CA ILE A 131 -1.51 7.87 12.73
C ILE A 131 -2.41 7.88 11.49
N GLY A 132 -3.48 7.09 11.49
CA GLY A 132 -4.33 6.85 10.33
C GLY A 132 -4.95 8.13 9.76
N VAL A 133 -5.53 8.99 10.61
CA VAL A 133 -6.12 10.26 10.17
C VAL A 133 -5.04 11.21 9.65
N THR A 134 -3.85 11.23 10.27
CA THR A 134 -2.74 12.09 9.81
C THR A 134 -2.27 11.66 8.43
N LEU A 135 -2.09 10.35 8.20
CA LEU A 135 -1.65 9.82 6.91
C LEU A 135 -2.73 9.99 5.84
N TRP A 136 -4.00 9.71 6.18
CA TRP A 136 -5.13 9.91 5.28
C TRP A 136 -5.28 11.37 4.85
N ALA A 137 -5.26 12.31 5.81
CA ALA A 137 -5.37 13.73 5.51
C ALA A 137 -4.18 14.19 4.66
N SER A 138 -2.97 13.75 4.99
CA SER A 138 -1.77 14.09 4.22
C SER A 138 -1.84 13.56 2.79
N TRP A 139 -2.33 12.33 2.60
CA TRP A 139 -2.52 11.71 1.29
C TRP A 139 -3.55 12.46 0.44
N VAL A 140 -4.73 12.72 1.00
CA VAL A 140 -5.82 13.40 0.26
C VAL A 140 -5.42 14.83 -0.09
N LEU A 141 -4.78 15.56 0.84
CA LEU A 141 -4.33 16.93 0.60
C LEU A 141 -3.21 16.98 -0.45
N SER A 142 -2.25 16.06 -0.39
CA SER A 142 -1.18 16.01 -1.40
C SER A 142 -1.69 15.59 -2.78
N CYS A 143 -2.63 14.64 -2.85
CA CYS A 143 -3.32 14.28 -4.09
C CYS A 143 -4.09 15.46 -4.67
N SER A 144 -4.83 16.19 -3.83
CA SER A 144 -5.57 17.38 -4.25
C SER A 144 -4.64 18.46 -4.78
N LEU A 145 -3.51 18.69 -4.11
CA LEU A 145 -2.48 19.60 -4.60
C LEU A 145 -1.90 19.13 -5.94
N GLY A 146 -1.67 17.83 -6.10
CA GLY A 146 -1.25 17.22 -7.37
C GLY A 146 -2.23 17.47 -8.51
N VAL A 147 -3.53 17.32 -8.26
CA VAL A 147 -4.59 17.60 -9.25
C VAL A 147 -4.56 19.07 -9.69
N LEU A 148 -4.41 20.00 -8.73
CA LEU A 148 -4.30 21.43 -9.04
C LEU A 148 -3.03 21.73 -9.85
N LEU A 149 -1.89 21.22 -9.43
CA LEU A 149 -0.60 21.46 -10.10
C LEU A 149 -0.53 20.78 -11.48
N GLY A 150 -1.12 19.60 -11.64
CA GLY A 150 -1.13 18.84 -12.89
C GLY A 150 -1.89 19.52 -14.03
N SER A 151 -2.81 20.45 -13.71
CA SER A 151 -3.48 21.27 -14.72
C SER A 151 -2.61 22.42 -15.26
N VAL A 152 -1.54 22.78 -14.54
CA VAL A 152 -0.63 23.90 -14.87
C VAL A 152 0.75 23.41 -15.30
N SER A 153 1.14 22.21 -14.87
CA SER A 153 2.46 21.62 -15.11
C SER A 153 2.46 20.84 -16.44
N GLY A 154 3.56 20.92 -17.20
CA GLY A 154 3.79 20.03 -18.34
C GLY A 154 3.95 18.56 -17.91
N ASP A 155 4.35 17.69 -18.84
CA ASP A 155 4.52 16.25 -18.58
C ASP A 155 5.49 16.01 -17.41
N LEU A 156 4.95 15.58 -16.27
CA LEU A 156 5.71 15.34 -15.04
C LEU A 156 6.51 14.03 -15.10
N SER A 157 6.28 13.17 -16.09
CA SER A 157 7.00 11.90 -16.25
C SER A 157 8.52 12.09 -16.42
N ILE A 158 8.94 13.27 -16.90
CA ILE A 158 10.35 13.66 -17.10
C ILE A 158 11.17 13.69 -15.80
N TYR A 159 10.54 13.82 -14.64
CA TYR A 159 11.23 13.89 -13.35
C TYR A 159 11.48 12.51 -12.71
N GLY A 160 11.23 11.42 -13.44
CA GLY A 160 11.51 10.07 -12.96
C GLY A 160 10.48 9.53 -11.95
N PHE A 161 9.30 10.16 -11.89
CA PHE A 161 8.23 9.79 -10.96
C PHE A 161 7.66 8.38 -11.16
N ASN A 162 7.93 7.74 -12.30
CA ASN A 162 7.62 6.32 -12.54
C ASN A 162 8.27 5.39 -11.51
N MET A 163 9.35 5.81 -10.85
CA MET A 163 10.03 5.03 -9.81
C MET A 163 9.51 5.24 -8.39
N ALA A 164 8.61 6.21 -8.17
CA ALA A 164 8.21 6.60 -6.82
C ALA A 164 7.46 5.46 -6.10
N MET A 165 6.54 4.78 -6.78
CA MET A 165 5.80 3.64 -6.22
C MET A 165 6.69 2.41 -5.95
N PRO A 166 7.49 1.91 -6.91
CA PRO A 166 8.46 0.86 -6.64
C PRO A 166 9.42 1.20 -5.48
N ALA A 167 9.91 2.43 -5.40
CA ALA A 167 10.79 2.89 -4.33
C ALA A 167 10.13 2.81 -2.94
N THR A 168 8.86 3.21 -2.83
CA THR A 168 8.09 3.11 -1.57
C THR A 168 7.95 1.67 -1.11
N PHE A 169 7.60 0.75 -2.01
CA PHE A 169 7.50 -0.67 -1.68
C PHE A 169 8.83 -1.28 -1.28
N ILE A 170 9.94 -0.89 -1.93
CA ILE A 170 11.29 -1.31 -1.55
C ILE A 170 11.65 -0.78 -0.16
N ALA A 171 11.40 0.50 0.10
CA ALA A 171 11.67 1.13 1.39
C ALA A 171 10.87 0.49 2.52
N LEU A 172 9.57 0.25 2.30
CA LEU A 172 8.70 -0.44 3.25
C LEU A 172 9.17 -1.88 3.50
N SER A 173 9.49 -2.63 2.45
CA SER A 173 10.00 -4.00 2.57
C SER A 173 11.32 -4.05 3.34
N ALA A 174 12.20 -3.06 3.13
CA ALA A 174 13.45 -2.92 3.88
C ALA A 174 13.20 -2.54 5.35
N ALA A 175 12.25 -1.65 5.63
CA ALA A 175 11.89 -1.24 6.99
C ALA A 175 11.23 -2.38 7.79
N MET A 176 10.44 -3.21 7.13
CA MET A 176 9.82 -4.41 7.72
C MET A 176 10.80 -5.59 7.86
N TRP A 177 12.03 -5.46 7.35
CA TRP A 177 13.02 -6.54 7.44
C TRP A 177 13.52 -6.70 8.89
N PRO A 178 13.54 -7.92 9.46
CA PRO A 178 13.97 -8.13 10.84
C PRO A 178 15.40 -7.61 11.08
N LEU A 179 15.60 -6.77 12.10
CA LEU A 179 16.93 -6.24 12.47
C LEU A 179 17.89 -7.36 12.93
N LYS A 180 17.37 -8.38 13.63
CA LYS A 180 18.14 -9.57 14.04
C LYS A 180 18.03 -10.66 12.98
N ARG A 181 19.10 -10.81 12.20
CA ARG A 181 19.16 -11.74 11.08
C ARG A 181 19.36 -13.17 11.57
N HIS A 182 18.36 -14.03 11.38
CA HIS A 182 18.55 -15.47 11.47
C HIS A 182 18.65 -16.09 10.07
N LYS A 183 19.35 -17.23 9.93
CA LYS A 183 19.41 -17.98 8.66
C LYS A 183 18.01 -18.29 8.08
N LYS A 184 16.99 -18.39 8.95
CA LYS A 184 15.59 -18.63 8.57
C LYS A 184 14.91 -17.41 7.93
N ASP A 185 15.45 -16.20 8.04
CA ASP A 185 14.88 -15.00 7.43
C ASP A 185 15.21 -14.88 5.94
N TYR A 186 16.36 -15.42 5.49
CA TYR A 186 16.69 -15.49 4.06
C TYR A 186 15.70 -16.35 3.26
N ALA A 187 15.04 -17.30 3.93
CA ALA A 187 13.96 -18.08 3.32
C ALA A 187 12.82 -17.16 2.83
N LYS A 188 12.53 -16.06 3.54
CA LYS A 188 11.47 -15.10 3.18
C LYS A 188 11.76 -14.30 1.91
N LEU A 189 13.01 -14.30 1.41
CA LEU A 189 13.38 -13.63 0.16
C LEU A 189 12.88 -14.38 -1.09
N LEU A 190 12.73 -15.69 -1.02
CA LEU A 190 12.37 -16.51 -2.19
C LEU A 190 11.02 -16.10 -2.81
N PRO A 191 9.92 -15.97 -2.04
CA PRO A 191 8.65 -15.51 -2.58
C PRO A 191 8.70 -14.10 -3.17
N ILE A 192 9.47 -13.20 -2.55
CA ILE A 192 9.64 -11.81 -3.00
C ILE A 192 10.38 -11.79 -4.34
N LEU A 193 11.50 -12.51 -4.44
CA LEU A 193 12.30 -12.60 -5.66
C LEU A 193 11.52 -13.28 -6.80
N ALA A 194 10.77 -14.35 -6.50
CA ALA A 194 9.94 -15.03 -7.49
C ALA A 194 8.84 -14.09 -8.04
N SER A 195 8.14 -13.38 -7.15
CA SER A 195 7.13 -12.39 -7.55
C SER A 195 7.74 -11.27 -8.38
N ALA A 196 8.88 -10.70 -7.96
CA ALA A 196 9.57 -9.64 -8.68
C ALA A 196 10.05 -10.09 -10.07
N ALA A 197 10.66 -11.28 -10.16
CA ALA A 197 11.17 -11.82 -11.43
C ALA A 197 10.03 -12.09 -12.42
N VAL A 198 8.94 -12.72 -11.98
CA VAL A 198 7.78 -12.99 -12.84
C VAL A 198 7.11 -11.68 -13.26
N SER A 199 6.91 -10.74 -12.33
CA SER A 199 6.35 -9.42 -12.65
C SER A 199 7.18 -8.69 -13.70
N ALA A 200 8.51 -8.68 -13.55
CA ALA A 200 9.41 -8.02 -14.49
C ALA A 200 9.36 -8.67 -15.88
N LEU A 201 9.45 -10.01 -15.94
CA LEU A 201 9.42 -10.75 -17.21
C LEU A 201 8.09 -10.58 -17.95
N VAL A 202 6.97 -10.62 -17.22
CA VAL A 202 5.63 -10.42 -17.78
C VAL A 202 5.46 -8.98 -18.26
N SER A 203 5.92 -7.99 -17.47
CA SER A 203 5.86 -6.59 -17.87
C SER A 203 6.61 -6.34 -19.19
N LEU A 204 7.80 -6.94 -19.35
CA LEU A 204 8.62 -6.80 -20.55
C LEU A 204 8.05 -7.52 -21.79
N LYS A 205 7.34 -8.64 -21.61
CA LYS A 205 6.87 -9.48 -22.75
C LYS A 205 5.39 -9.34 -23.09
N LEU A 206 4.54 -9.16 -22.10
CA LEU A 206 3.08 -9.20 -22.21
C LEU A 206 2.42 -7.86 -21.83
N GLY A 207 3.21 -6.90 -21.34
CA GLY A 207 2.74 -5.60 -20.88
C GLY A 207 2.42 -5.56 -19.39
N SER A 208 2.33 -4.33 -18.85
CA SER A 208 2.13 -4.06 -17.42
C SER A 208 0.79 -4.55 -16.88
N ALA A 209 -0.21 -4.77 -17.75
CA ALA A 209 -1.54 -5.22 -17.36
C ALA A 209 -1.55 -6.58 -16.62
N TYR A 210 -0.65 -7.50 -16.99
CA TYR A 210 -0.62 -8.87 -16.45
C TYR A 210 0.46 -9.08 -15.38
N SER A 211 1.39 -8.13 -15.23
CA SER A 211 2.58 -8.29 -14.40
C SER A 211 2.22 -8.45 -12.92
N VAL A 212 1.25 -7.68 -12.44
CA VAL A 212 0.77 -7.72 -11.05
C VAL A 212 0.12 -9.07 -10.76
N GLY A 213 -0.77 -9.53 -11.64
CA GLY A 213 -1.48 -10.82 -11.55
C GLY A 213 -0.54 -12.00 -11.38
N LEU A 214 0.33 -12.17 -12.37
CA LEU A 214 1.23 -13.32 -12.44
C LEU A 214 2.35 -13.24 -11.40
N GLY A 215 2.81 -12.03 -11.05
CA GLY A 215 3.76 -11.80 -9.98
C GLY A 215 3.24 -12.26 -8.61
N VAL A 216 2.04 -11.82 -8.24
CA VAL A 216 1.40 -12.21 -6.98
C VAL A 216 1.22 -13.72 -6.90
N LEU A 217 0.73 -14.36 -7.97
CA LEU A 217 0.57 -15.81 -8.02
C LEU A 217 1.91 -16.53 -7.83
N ALA A 218 2.97 -16.09 -8.49
CA ALA A 218 4.30 -16.65 -8.33
C ALA A 218 4.82 -16.54 -6.89
N GLY A 219 4.60 -15.39 -6.25
CA GLY A 219 4.94 -15.18 -4.84
C GLY A 219 4.19 -16.13 -3.91
N ILE A 220 2.86 -16.25 -4.06
CA ILE A 220 2.01 -17.12 -3.25
C ILE A 220 2.41 -18.59 -3.41
N VAL A 221 2.57 -19.07 -4.65
CA VAL A 221 2.96 -20.46 -4.93
C VAL A 221 4.31 -20.77 -4.29
N THR A 222 5.28 -19.87 -4.41
CA THR A 222 6.61 -20.04 -3.81
C THR A 222 6.52 -20.09 -2.29
N ALA A 223 5.74 -19.20 -1.67
CA ALA A 223 5.51 -19.20 -0.23
C ALA A 223 4.84 -20.48 0.27
N PHE A 224 3.85 -20.99 -0.48
CA PHE A 224 3.13 -22.23 -0.15
C PHE A 224 4.04 -23.46 -0.23
N ILE A 225 4.85 -23.57 -1.29
CA ILE A 225 5.85 -24.64 -1.44
C ILE A 225 6.87 -24.58 -0.29
N GLN A 226 7.22 -23.38 0.16
CA GLN A 226 8.19 -23.22 1.23
C GLN A 226 7.60 -23.55 2.62
N ALA A 227 6.32 -23.23 2.84
CA ALA A 227 5.59 -23.58 4.04
C ALA A 227 5.36 -25.09 4.16
N SER A 228 5.08 -25.77 3.05
CA SER A 228 4.88 -27.23 3.01
C SER A 228 6.15 -28.07 3.17
N LYS A 229 7.34 -27.45 3.11
CA LYS A 229 8.64 -28.09 3.36
C LYS A 229 9.11 -27.99 4.82
N LYS A 230 8.35 -27.33 5.70
CA LYS A 230 8.60 -27.26 7.15
C LYS A 230 7.71 -28.24 7.88
#